data_AF-A0A935D2G2-F1
#
_entry.id   AF-A0A935D2G2-F1
#
_cell.length_a   1.000
_cell.length_b   1.000
_cell.length_c   1.000
_cell.angle_alpha   90.00
_cell.angle_beta   90.00
_cell.angle_gamma   90.00
#
_symmetry.space_group_name_H-M   'P 1'
#
loop_
_entity.id
_entity.type
_entity.pdbx_description
1 polymer ?
#
loop_
_entity_poly.entity_id
_entity_poly.type
_entity_poly.pdbx_seq_one_letter_code
_entity_poly.pdbx_strand_id
1 'polypeptide(L)'
;MPIKYLLLVSCITLFLSCEGGKHCCCEDGIREAEVKYYNPSTKNLAEYTLDVQIDSCYITKIIFPAGGQLDETHIEPTEIDETGNARIIDDKDRLWDVQIIPEEDIPDPYGR
;
A
#
# COMPACT_ATOMS: atom_id res chain seq x y z
N MET A 1 -36.70 -49.96 -1.78
CA MET A 1 -35.41 -49.70 -1.09
C MET A 1 -34.40 -50.74 -1.56
N PRO A 2 -33.12 -50.39 -1.84
CA PRO A 2 -32.32 -49.41 -1.12
C PRO A 2 -31.93 -48.15 -1.90
N ILE A 3 -32.01 -47.06 -1.16
CA ILE A 3 -31.43 -45.73 -1.44
C ILE A 3 -29.91 -45.90 -1.53
N LYS A 4 -29.32 -45.53 -2.67
CA LYS A 4 -27.87 -45.38 -2.83
C LYS A 4 -27.59 -43.91 -3.07
N TYR A 5 -27.23 -43.23 -1.99
CA TYR A 5 -26.34 -42.08 -1.96
C TYR A 5 -26.73 -40.89 -2.85
N LEU A 6 -27.76 -40.20 -2.34
CA LEU A 6 -27.82 -38.75 -2.30
C LEU A 6 -26.50 -38.20 -1.71
N LEU A 7 -25.70 -37.52 -2.54
CA LEU A 7 -24.68 -36.49 -2.25
C LEU A 7 -23.65 -36.50 -3.38
N LEU A 8 -24.05 -36.07 -4.58
CA LEU A 8 -23.09 -35.56 -5.57
C LEU A 8 -22.66 -34.17 -5.09
N VAL A 9 -21.61 -34.17 -4.28
CA VAL A 9 -20.48 -33.24 -4.37
C VAL A 9 -20.88 -31.82 -4.82
N SER A 10 -21.58 -31.12 -3.93
CA SER A 10 -21.51 -29.65 -3.84
C SER A 10 -20.13 -29.34 -3.25
N CYS A 11 -19.09 -29.49 -4.06
CA CYS A 11 -17.73 -29.15 -3.68
C CYS A 11 -17.28 -28.06 -4.64
N ILE A 12 -17.33 -26.84 -4.11
CA ILE A 12 -16.50 -25.72 -4.52
C ILE A 12 -16.94 -25.08 -5.85
N THR A 13 -18.14 -24.49 -5.83
CA THR A 13 -18.33 -23.20 -6.50
C THR A 13 -17.76 -22.08 -5.63
N LEU A 14 -16.44 -22.10 -5.42
CA LEU A 14 -15.65 -21.00 -4.88
C LEU A 14 -14.25 -21.05 -5.50
N PHE A 15 -14.18 -21.17 -6.83
CA PHE A 15 -13.21 -20.34 -7.52
C PHE A 15 -13.88 -18.98 -7.68
N LEU A 16 -13.92 -18.23 -6.57
CA LEU A 16 -13.97 -16.79 -6.70
C LEU A 16 -12.75 -16.45 -7.56
N SER A 17 -13.05 -15.95 -8.75
CA SER A 17 -12.17 -15.26 -9.67
C SER A 17 -10.91 -14.77 -8.94
N CYS A 18 -9.75 -15.40 -9.18
CA CYS A 18 -8.52 -14.61 -9.14
C CYS A 18 -8.54 -13.78 -10.43
N GLU A 19 -9.46 -12.83 -10.50
CA GLU A 19 -9.40 -11.72 -11.43
C GLU A 19 -8.07 -11.07 -11.14
N GLY A 20 -7.17 -11.11 -12.13
CA GLY A 20 -5.75 -10.79 -11.96
C GLY A 20 -5.54 -9.49 -11.19
N GLY A 21 -5.39 -9.63 -9.87
CA GLY A 21 -5.13 -8.53 -8.96
C GLY A 21 -3.75 -8.02 -9.31
N LYS A 22 -3.61 -6.70 -9.44
CA LYS A 22 -2.28 -6.08 -9.50
C LYS A 22 -1.46 -6.67 -8.36
N HIS A 23 -0.33 -7.27 -8.70
CA HIS A 23 0.62 -7.72 -7.68
C HIS A 23 1.28 -6.45 -7.13
N CYS A 24 0.76 -6.02 -5.99
CA CYS A 24 1.33 -4.91 -5.25
C CYS A 24 2.75 -5.25 -4.81
N CYS A 25 3.66 -4.27 -4.82
CA CYS A 25 4.97 -4.46 -4.18
C CYS A 25 4.88 -4.58 -2.65
N CYS A 26 3.75 -4.21 -2.05
CA CYS A 26 3.56 -4.11 -0.61
C CYS A 26 2.14 -4.47 -0.19
N GLU A 27 1.99 -5.00 1.03
CA GLU A 27 0.67 -5.28 1.61
C GLU A 27 -0.05 -4.01 2.06
N ASP A 28 -1.38 -4.07 2.12
CA ASP A 28 -2.22 -3.00 2.66
C ASP A 28 -1.91 -2.77 4.15
N GLY A 29 -1.98 -1.51 4.59
CA GLY A 29 -1.72 -1.12 5.97
C GLY A 29 -0.78 0.07 6.09
N ILE A 30 -0.32 0.30 7.32
CA ILE A 30 0.67 1.35 7.62
C ILE A 30 2.07 0.79 7.38
N ARG A 31 2.86 1.51 6.58
CA ARG A 31 4.24 1.15 6.22
C ARG A 31 5.16 2.35 6.38
N GLU A 32 6.40 2.09 6.80
CA GLU A 32 7.45 3.11 6.78
C GLU A 32 7.92 3.36 5.34
N ALA A 33 8.18 4.63 5.02
CA ALA A 33 8.67 5.06 3.72
C ALA A 33 9.72 6.16 3.84
N GLU A 34 10.68 6.18 2.91
CA GLU A 34 11.53 7.32 2.67
C GLU A 34 10.77 8.35 1.82
N VAL A 35 10.64 9.57 2.32
CA VAL A 35 9.85 10.63 1.68
C VAL A 35 10.72 11.85 1.40
N LYS A 36 10.86 12.18 0.12
CA LYS A 36 11.53 13.39 -0.34
C LYS A 36 10.49 14.45 -0.64
N TYR A 37 10.58 15.56 0.08
CA TYR A 37 9.68 16.70 -0.02
C TYR A 37 10.31 17.84 -0.80
N TYR A 38 9.52 18.49 -1.66
CA TYR A 38 9.88 19.76 -2.27
C TYR A 38 8.72 20.75 -2.27
N ASN A 39 8.99 21.97 -1.81
CA ASN A 39 8.08 23.11 -1.91
C ASN A 39 8.51 24.04 -3.06
N PRO A 40 7.77 24.13 -4.17
CA PRO A 40 8.17 24.98 -5.29
C PRO A 40 8.11 26.48 -4.96
N SER A 41 7.26 26.91 -4.03
CA SER A 41 7.10 28.32 -3.65
C SER A 41 8.29 28.82 -2.83
N THR A 42 8.82 28.00 -1.92
CA THR A 42 9.95 28.38 -1.05
C THR A 42 11.29 27.81 -1.48
N LYS A 43 11.31 26.89 -2.46
CA LYS A 43 12.48 26.11 -2.88
C LYS A 43 13.08 25.22 -1.77
N ASN A 44 12.30 24.95 -0.73
CA ASN A 44 12.75 24.09 0.36
C ASN A 44 12.68 22.62 -0.05
N LEU A 45 13.72 21.88 0.32
CA LEU A 45 13.85 20.44 0.19
C LEU A 45 13.97 19.84 1.59
N ALA A 46 13.40 18.66 1.80
CA ALA A 46 13.59 17.89 3.00
C ALA A 46 13.44 16.39 2.72
N GLU A 47 14.04 15.57 3.56
CA GLU A 47 13.90 14.12 3.52
C GLU A 47 13.42 13.65 4.89
N TYR A 48 12.49 12.70 4.89
CA TYR A 48 11.87 12.17 6.09
C TYR A 48 11.73 10.65 6.00
N THR A 49 11.69 9.98 7.15
CA THR A 49 11.09 8.66 7.28
C THR A 49 9.70 8.86 7.89
N LEU A 50 8.66 8.51 7.15
CA LEU A 50 7.27 8.72 7.55
C LEU A 50 6.46 7.44 7.36
N ASP A 51 5.43 7.30 8.20
CA ASP A 51 4.40 6.29 8.01
C ASP A 51 3.45 6.72 6.88
N VAL A 52 3.10 5.77 6.01
CA VAL A 52 2.10 5.94 4.95
C VAL A 52 1.04 4.85 5.03
N GLN A 53 -0.21 5.19 4.74
CA GLN A 53 -1.30 4.22 4.59
C GLN A 53 -1.36 3.75 3.15
N ILE A 54 -1.38 2.44 2.96
CA ILE A 54 -1.50 1.78 1.67
C ILE A 54 -2.81 1.01 1.64
N ASP A 55 -3.63 1.27 0.62
CA ASP A 55 -4.87 0.54 0.37
C ASP A 55 -4.95 0.18 -1.12
N SER A 56 -5.04 -1.12 -1.44
CA SER A 56 -5.17 -1.63 -2.81
C SER A 56 -4.11 -1.10 -3.79
N CYS A 57 -2.85 -1.00 -3.34
CA CYS A 57 -1.70 -0.43 -4.07
C CYS A 57 -1.66 1.07 -4.27
N TYR A 58 -2.45 1.81 -3.50
CA TYR A 58 -2.40 3.27 -3.51
C TYR A 58 -1.96 3.76 -2.15
N ILE A 59 -1.09 4.78 -2.15
CA ILE A 59 -0.87 5.59 -0.96
C ILE A 59 -2.09 6.50 -0.80
N THR A 60 -2.84 6.29 0.27
CA THR A 60 -4.04 7.07 0.61
C THR A 60 -3.78 8.12 1.67
N LYS A 61 -2.66 7.99 2.41
CA LYS A 61 -2.29 8.92 3.48
C LYS A 61 -0.78 8.97 3.76
N ILE A 62 -0.26 10.14 4.10
CA ILE A 62 1.07 10.34 4.73
C ILE A 62 0.87 10.88 6.15
N ILE A 63 1.51 10.27 7.15
CA ILE A 63 1.30 10.55 8.57
C ILE A 63 2.53 11.26 9.16
N PHE A 64 2.34 12.41 9.82
CA PHE A 64 3.44 13.18 10.41
C PHE A 64 3.63 12.87 11.91
N PRO A 65 4.87 12.70 12.40
CA PRO A 65 5.15 12.34 13.81
C PRO A 65 4.64 13.35 14.84
N ALA A 66 4.60 14.64 14.49
CA ALA A 66 4.11 15.71 15.36
C ALA A 66 2.58 15.84 15.38
N GLY A 67 1.87 14.91 14.74
CA GLY A 67 0.45 15.01 14.44
C GLY A 67 0.19 15.71 13.11
N GLY A 68 -0.98 15.41 12.53
CA GLY A 68 -1.36 15.83 11.19
C GLY A 68 -1.14 14.73 10.15
N GLN A 69 -1.84 14.86 9.02
CA GLN A 69 -1.80 13.91 7.92
C GLN A 69 -2.01 14.64 6.59
N LEU A 70 -1.44 14.12 5.52
CA LEU A 70 -1.94 14.36 4.16
C LEU A 70 -2.82 13.18 3.82
N ASP A 71 -4.12 13.41 3.67
CA ASP A 71 -5.13 12.41 3.32
C ASP A 71 -5.94 12.89 2.12
N GLU A 72 -7.06 12.25 1.83
CA GLU A 72 -7.99 12.59 0.74
C GLU A 72 -8.46 14.06 0.70
N THR A 73 -8.30 14.81 1.79
CA THR A 73 -8.61 16.25 1.81
C THR A 73 -7.51 17.13 1.20
N HIS A 74 -6.30 16.57 1.04
CA HIS A 74 -5.11 17.28 0.59
C HIS A 74 -4.38 16.60 -0.58
N ILE A 75 -4.56 15.29 -0.78
CA ILE A 75 -3.91 14.48 -1.81
C ILE A 75 -4.91 13.55 -2.49
N GLU A 76 -4.64 13.21 -3.75
CA GLU A 76 -5.32 12.10 -4.42
C GLU A 76 -4.58 10.77 -4.14
N PRO A 77 -5.30 9.65 -3.94
CA PRO A 77 -4.67 8.33 -3.84
C PRO A 77 -3.76 8.06 -5.03
N THR A 78 -2.51 7.70 -4.76
CA THR A 78 -1.48 7.55 -5.80
C THR A 78 -0.98 6.13 -5.86
N GLU A 79 -0.99 5.55 -7.06
CA GLU A 79 -0.53 4.19 -7.31
C GLU A 79 0.97 4.06 -7.02
N ILE A 80 1.33 2.96 -6.34
CA ILE A 80 2.71 2.57 -6.10
C ILE A 80 3.18 1.72 -7.28
N ASP A 81 4.32 2.05 -7.85
CA ASP A 81 4.90 1.28 -8.96
C ASP A 81 5.52 -0.05 -8.48
N GLU A 82 5.96 -0.87 -9.44
CA GLU A 82 6.54 -2.19 -9.18
C GLU A 82 7.80 -2.17 -8.30
N THR A 83 8.44 -1.01 -8.14
CA THR A 83 9.66 -0.81 -7.34
C THR A 83 9.37 -0.17 -5.97
N GLY A 84 8.11 0.06 -5.63
CA GLY A 84 7.71 0.69 -4.38
C GLY A 84 7.76 2.22 -4.40
N ASN A 85 7.79 2.86 -5.58
CA ASN A 85 7.81 4.32 -5.70
C ASN A 85 6.42 4.89 -6.01
N ALA A 86 6.15 6.07 -5.45
CA ALA A 86 4.98 6.87 -5.77
C ALA A 86 5.34 8.36 -5.75
N ARG A 87 4.75 9.15 -6.66
CA ARG A 87 4.93 10.61 -6.72
C ARG A 87 3.60 11.29 -6.46
N ILE A 88 3.50 11.99 -5.33
CA ILE A 88 2.28 12.66 -4.89
C ILE A 88 2.46 14.19 -5.02
N ILE A 89 1.43 14.87 -5.50
CA ILE A 89 1.29 16.33 -5.48
C ILE A 89 0.10 16.64 -4.58
N ASP A 90 0.31 17.52 -3.59
CA ASP A 90 -0.79 17.97 -2.74
C ASP A 90 -1.49 19.24 -3.26
N ASP A 91 -2.56 19.64 -2.58
CA ASP A 91 -3.38 20.82 -2.85
C ASP A 91 -2.64 22.18 -2.84
N LYS A 92 -1.34 22.18 -2.51
CA LYS A 92 -0.45 23.35 -2.49
C LYS A 92 0.73 23.21 -3.45
N ASP A 93 0.61 22.33 -4.44
CA ASP A 93 1.63 22.03 -5.45
C ASP A 93 2.97 21.52 -4.86
N ARG A 94 2.96 20.98 -3.63
CA ARG A 94 4.18 20.43 -3.01
C ARG A 94 4.36 18.99 -3.47
N LEU A 95 5.60 18.64 -3.81
CA LEU A 95 5.97 17.32 -4.28
C LEU A 95 6.40 16.44 -3.12
N TRP A 96 5.91 15.20 -3.13
CA TRP A 96 6.25 14.15 -2.20
C TRP A 96 6.62 12.90 -3.00
N ASP A 97 7.93 12.68 -3.19
CA ASP A 97 8.45 11.45 -3.79
C ASP A 97 8.63 10.42 -2.66
N VAL A 98 7.84 9.35 -2.71
CA VAL A 98 7.73 8.34 -1.65
C VAL A 98 8.30 7.01 -2.15
N GLN A 99 9.21 6.42 -1.37
CA GLN A 99 9.74 5.08 -1.58
C GLN A 99 9.39 4.21 -0.36
N ILE A 100 8.58 3.16 -0.56
CA ILE A 100 8.25 2.21 0.49
C ILE A 100 9.52 1.47 0.93
N ILE A 101 9.75 1.38 2.24
CA ILE A 101 10.83 0.59 2.81
C ILE A 101 10.39 -0.88 2.78
N PRO A 102 11.15 -1.79 2.14
CA PRO A 102 10.86 -3.21 2.17
C PRO A 102 10.89 -3.73 3.61
N GLU A 103 9.93 -4.57 3.98
CA GLU A 103 10.12 -5.37 5.19
C GLU A 103 11.24 -6.38 4.88
N GLU A 104 12.33 -6.32 5.65
CA GLU A 104 13.32 -7.39 5.58
C GLU A 104 12.62 -8.67 6.07
N ASP A 105 12.59 -9.70 5.22
CA ASP A 105 12.27 -11.06 5.65
C ASP A 105 13.27 -11.43 6.76
N ILE A 106 12.89 -11.25 8.03
CA ILE A 106 13.65 -11.80 9.14
C ILE A 106 13.58 -13.32 8.93
N PRO A 107 14.69 -14.00 8.59
CA PRO A 107 14.64 -15.44 8.41
C PRO A 107 14.14 -16.02 9.73
N ASP A 108 13.01 -16.74 9.68
CA ASP A 108 12.46 -17.42 10.85
C ASP A 108 13.60 -18.22 11.51
N PRO A 109 14.07 -17.83 12.71
CA PRO A 109 15.17 -18.52 13.36
C PRO A 109 14.79 -19.97 13.72
N TYR A 110 13.53 -20.36 13.54
CA TYR A 110 13.00 -21.68 13.82
C TYR A 110 12.43 -22.41 12.59
N GLY A 111 12.80 -21.99 11.37
CA GLY A 111 12.36 -22.55 10.08
C GLY A 111 11.78 -23.97 10.18
N ARG A 112 10.44 -24.04 10.20
CA ARG A 112 9.66 -25.28 10.21
C ARG A 112 9.03 -25.55 8.85
#